data_AF-A0A2K5C1W4-F1
#
_entry.id   AF-A0A2K5C1W4-F1
#
_cell.length_a   1.000
_cell.length_b   1.000
_cell.length_c   1.000
_cell.angle_alpha   90.00
_cell.angle_beta   90.00
_cell.angle_gamma   90.00
#
_symmetry.space_group_name_H-M   'P 1'
#
loop_
_entity.id
_entity.type
_entity.pdbx_description
1 polymer ?
#
loop_
_entity_poly.entity_id
_entity_poly.type
_entity_poly.pdbx_seq_one_letter_code
_entity_poly.pdbx_strand_id
1 'polypeptide(L)'
;MAARLGAFLKNAWAKEPVLVVSFFIGTLAIILPPISPYFKYSVMINKATPYNYPAAGEKGRRIELSSRSTPSHSCPGPRRS
;
A
#
# COMPACT_ATOMS: atom_id res chain seq x y z
N MET A 1 23.40 -19.77 -21.67
CA MET A 1 21.94 -19.59 -21.46
C MET A 1 21.50 -18.14 -21.67
N ALA A 2 22.14 -17.16 -21.02
CA ALA A 2 21.79 -15.73 -21.11
C ALA A 2 21.80 -15.15 -22.55
N ALA A 3 22.80 -15.53 -23.37
CA ALA A 3 22.88 -15.08 -24.76
C ALA A 3 21.68 -15.55 -25.62
N ARG A 4 21.12 -16.73 -25.33
CA ARG A 4 19.95 -17.28 -26.03
C ARG A 4 18.69 -16.50 -25.65
N LEU A 5 18.49 -16.24 -24.36
CA LEU A 5 17.35 -15.45 -23.87
C LEU A 5 17.36 -14.02 -24.43
N GLY A 6 18.53 -13.38 -24.49
CA GLY A 6 18.67 -12.05 -25.10
C GLY A 6 18.33 -12.03 -26.59
N ALA A 7 18.69 -13.08 -27.34
CA ALA A 7 18.31 -13.21 -28.75
C ALA A 7 16.80 -13.44 -28.92
N PHE A 8 16.17 -14.25 -28.07
CA PHE A 8 14.70 -14.43 -28.07
C PHE A 8 13.96 -13.13 -27.75
N LEU A 9 14.43 -12.37 -26.76
CA LEU A 9 13.79 -11.11 -26.38
C LEU A 9 13.89 -10.07 -27.51
N LYS A 10 15.05 -9.96 -28.17
CA LYS A 10 15.21 -9.08 -29.35
C LYS A 10 14.27 -9.49 -30.49
N ASN A 11 14.14 -10.79 -30.76
CA ASN A 11 13.24 -11.31 -31.78
C ASN A 11 11.75 -11.09 -31.42
N ALA A 12 11.37 -11.31 -30.16
CA ALA A 12 10.01 -11.08 -29.68
C ALA A 12 9.64 -9.59 -29.68
N TRP A 13 10.59 -8.72 -29.38
CA TRP A 13 10.38 -7.27 -29.44
C TRP A 13 10.18 -6.76 -30.87
N ALA A 14 10.85 -7.38 -31.85
CA ALA A 14 10.67 -7.04 -33.26
C ALA A 14 9.35 -7.57 -33.86
N LYS A 15 8.84 -8.71 -33.37
CA LYS A 15 7.62 -9.34 -33.90
C LYS A 15 6.36 -8.92 -33.17
N GLU A 16 6.40 -8.92 -31.85
CA GLU A 16 5.22 -8.71 -30.98
C GLU A 16 5.58 -7.76 -29.82
N PRO A 17 5.94 -6.50 -30.12
CA PRO A 17 6.38 -5.54 -29.10
C PRO A 17 5.30 -5.31 -28.04
N VAL A 18 4.02 -5.35 -28.42
CA VAL A 18 2.89 -5.12 -27.52
C VAL A 18 2.84 -6.18 -26.41
N LEU A 19 3.07 -7.46 -26.74
CA LEU A 19 3.05 -8.54 -25.76
C LEU A 19 4.27 -8.50 -24.83
N VAL A 20 5.43 -8.15 -25.38
CA VAL A 20 6.65 -7.99 -24.58
C VAL A 20 6.44 -6.85 -23.56
N VAL A 21 5.95 -5.70 -24.01
CA VAL A 21 5.68 -4.54 -23.14
C VAL A 21 4.60 -4.85 -22.11
N SER A 22 3.52 -5.55 -22.46
CA SER A 22 2.47 -5.91 -21.49
C SER A 22 3.01 -6.81 -20.38
N PHE A 23 3.85 -7.79 -20.73
CA PHE A 23 4.48 -8.66 -19.74
C PHE A 23 5.45 -7.89 -18.84
N PHE A 24 6.25 -6.97 -19.40
CA PHE A 24 7.13 -6.10 -18.60
C PHE A 24 6.37 -5.20 -17.64
N ILE A 25 5.30 -4.54 -18.09
CA ILE A 25 4.49 -3.68 -17.23
C ILE A 25 3.78 -4.50 -16.15
N GLY A 26 3.21 -5.65 -16.52
CA GLY A 26 2.55 -6.55 -15.57
C GLY A 26 3.51 -7.09 -14.51
N THR A 27 4.71 -7.53 -14.91
CA THR A 27 5.73 -7.99 -13.95
C THR A 27 6.23 -6.87 -13.05
N LEU A 28 6.49 -5.67 -13.60
CA LEU A 28 6.83 -4.50 -12.79
C LEU A 28 5.71 -4.17 -11.80
N ALA A 29 4.45 -4.16 -12.21
CA ALA A 29 3.32 -3.87 -11.33
C ALA A 29 3.18 -4.87 -10.17
N ILE A 30 3.60 -6.12 -10.33
CA ILE A 30 3.58 -7.14 -9.27
C ILE A 30 4.79 -7.00 -8.33
N ILE A 31 5.96 -6.66 -8.88
CA ILE A 31 7.22 -6.61 -8.13
C ILE A 31 7.41 -5.27 -7.39
N LEU A 32 6.85 -4.17 -7.91
CA LEU A 32 7.04 -2.83 -7.36
C LEU A 32 6.39 -2.62 -5.97
N PRO A 33 5.18 -3.14 -5.67
CA PRO A 33 4.54 -2.98 -4.36
C PRO A 33 5.35 -3.51 -3.17
N PRO A 34 5.94 -4.73 -3.18
CA PRO A 34 6.74 -5.22 -2.05
C PRO A 34 8.12 -4.54 -1.93
N ILE A 35 8.69 -4.02 -3.02
CA ILE A 35 9.99 -3.35 -3.00
C ILE A 35 9.85 -1.89 -2.55
N SER A 36 8.72 -1.25 -2.85
CA SER A 36 8.55 0.18 -2.59
C SER A 36 8.32 0.46 -1.10
N PRO A 37 9.18 1.26 -0.44
CA PRO A 37 8.94 1.70 0.94
C PRO A 37 7.69 2.60 1.04
N TYR A 38 7.21 3.12 -0.10
CA TYR A 38 6.04 4.01 -0.15
C TYR A 38 4.70 3.28 -0.10
N PHE A 39 4.65 1.99 -0.41
CA PHE A 39 3.40 1.23 -0.37
C PHE A 39 2.79 1.19 1.04
N LYS A 40 3.61 1.35 2.09
CA LYS A 40 3.11 1.48 3.47
C LYS A 40 2.23 2.72 3.66
N TYR A 41 2.57 3.85 3.03
CA TYR A 41 1.84 5.10 3.22
C TYR A 41 0.46 5.07 2.56
N SER A 42 0.29 4.37 1.43
CA SER A 42 -1.04 4.24 0.81
C SER A 42 -2.02 3.52 1.74
N VAL A 43 -1.58 2.48 2.45
CA VAL A 43 -2.38 1.78 3.46
C VAL A 43 -2.69 2.70 4.65
N MET A 44 -1.71 3.50 5.09
CA MET A 44 -1.92 4.45 6.19
C MET A 44 -2.93 5.54 5.84
N ILE A 45 -2.87 6.07 4.61
CA ILE A 45 -3.81 7.08 4.13
C ILE A 45 -5.23 6.51 4.10
N ASN A 46 -5.42 5.31 3.53
CA ASN A 46 -6.74 4.66 3.48
C ASN A 46 -7.32 4.38 4.87
N LYS A 47 -6.47 4.15 5.89
CA LYS A 47 -6.90 3.98 7.29
C LYS A 47 -7.19 5.30 7.98
N ALA A 48 -6.50 6.37 7.59
CA ALA A 48 -6.66 7.69 8.18
C ALA A 48 -7.91 8.43 7.67
N THR A 49 -8.50 8.00 6.56
CA THR A 49 -9.73 8.56 5.99
C THR A 49 -10.97 7.88 6.58
N PRO A 50 -11.72 8.52 7.50
CA PRO A 50 -12.93 7.94 8.08
C PRO A 50 -14.09 8.00 7.09
N TYR A 51 -14.51 6.85 6.56
CA TYR A 51 -15.72 6.76 5.72
C TYR A 51 -17.00 6.50 6.52
N ASN A 52 -16.87 5.86 7.68
CA ASN A 52 -17.98 5.60 8.59
C ASN A 52 -17.92 6.56 9.77
N TYR A 53 -19.08 6.99 10.27
CA TYR A 53 -19.14 7.76 11.50
C TYR A 53 -18.62 6.88 12.65
N PRO A 54 -17.64 7.34 13.44
CA PRO A 54 -17.18 6.55 14.58
C PRO A 54 -18.36 6.36 15.53
N ALA A 55 -18.79 5.11 15.70
CA ALA A 55 -19.90 4.78 16.59
C ALA A 55 -19.55 5.25 18.02
N ALA A 56 -20.20 6.32 18.46
CA ALA A 56 -20.11 6.79 19.83
C ALA A 56 -20.96 5.87 20.71
N GLY A 57 -20.43 4.73 21.18
CA GLY A 57 -21.22 3.88 22.06
C GLY A 57 -20.73 2.46 22.28
N GLU A 58 -19.59 2.28 22.93
CA GLU A 58 -19.43 1.15 23.87
C GLU A 58 -18.57 1.61 25.06
N LYS A 59 -19.01 2.70 25.69
CA LYS A 59 -18.52 3.08 27.02
C LYS A 59 -19.22 2.21 28.05
N GLY A 60 -18.52 1.21 28.57
CA GLY A 60 -19.05 0.48 29.73
C GLY A 60 -18.07 -0.41 30.48
N ARG A 61 -17.18 -1.15 29.80
CA ARG A 61 -16.33 -2.11 30.54
C ARG A 61 -14.93 -2.35 30.00
N ARG A 62 -14.60 -1.85 28.80
CA ARG A 62 -13.26 -1.97 28.20
C ARG A 62 -12.46 -0.67 28.24
N ILE A 63 -12.84 0.28 29.09
CA ILE A 63 -12.18 1.58 29.15
C ILE A 63 -11.13 1.61 30.25
N GLU A 64 -11.28 0.84 31.34
CA GLU A 64 -10.34 0.96 32.46
C GLU A 64 -8.93 0.44 32.17
N LEU A 65 -8.76 -0.52 31.25
CA LEU A 65 -7.43 -0.96 30.82
C LEU A 65 -6.89 -0.21 29.57
N SER A 66 -7.70 0.65 28.95
CA SER A 66 -7.36 1.41 27.74
C SER A 66 -7.50 2.93 27.92
N SER A 67 -7.70 3.41 29.15
CA SER A 67 -7.88 4.84 29.45
C SER A 67 -6.57 5.61 29.62
N ARG A 68 -5.40 4.97 29.50
CA ARG A 68 -4.13 5.71 29.44
C ARG A 68 -3.85 6.39 28.10
N SER A 69 -4.71 6.22 27.07
CA SER A 69 -4.40 6.73 25.72
C SER A 69 -5.60 7.10 24.86
N THR A 70 -6.67 7.66 25.43
CA THR A 70 -7.73 8.29 24.63
C THR A 70 -7.70 9.81 24.84
N PRO A 71 -7.20 10.61 23.88
CA PRO A 71 -7.27 12.06 23.99
C PRO A 71 -8.71 12.52 23.76
N SER A 72 -9.21 13.30 24.71
CA SER A 72 -10.43 14.09 24.61
C SER A 72 -10.39 15.01 23.38
N HIS A 73 -11.57 15.21 22.79
CA HIS A 73 -11.77 16.02 21.59
C HIS A 73 -11.14 17.41 21.71
N SER A 74 -10.36 17.76 20.67
CA SER A 74 -9.70 19.05 20.40
C SER A 74 -8.39 19.34 21.16
N CYS A 75 -7.35 19.60 20.35
CA CYS A 75 -5.91 19.69 20.62
C CYS A 75 -5.49 20.41 21.93
N PRO A 76 -4.38 19.97 22.60
CA PRO A 76 -3.04 19.97 22.01
C PRO A 76 -2.17 18.72 22.27
N GLY A 77 -1.29 18.39 21.32
CA GLY A 77 -0.24 17.37 21.47
C GLY A 77 -0.15 16.44 20.26
N PRO A 78 1.06 16.02 19.83
CA PRO A 78 1.31 15.58 18.46
C PRO A 78 0.56 14.27 18.20
N ARG A 79 -0.51 14.39 17.40
CA ARG A 79 -1.14 13.24 16.75
C ARG A 79 -0.04 12.55 15.96
N ARG A 80 0.25 11.28 16.30
CA ARG A 80 1.28 10.40 15.70
C ARG A 80 1.89 11.01 14.44
N SER A 81 3.01 11.69 14.62
CA SER A 81 3.95 12.04 13.55
C SER A 81 4.57 10.77 13.01
#